data_AF-A0A914YYI5-F1
#
_entry.id   AF-A0A914YYI5-F1
#
_cell.length_a   1.000
_cell.length_b   1.000
_cell.length_c   1.000
_cell.angle_alpha   90.00
_cell.angle_beta   90.00
_cell.angle_gamma   90.00
#
_symmetry.space_group_name_H-M   'P 1'
#
loop_
_entity.id
_entity.type
_entity.pdbx_description
1 polymer ?
#
loop_
_entity_poly.entity_id
_entity_poly.type
_entity_poly.pdbx_seq_one_letter_code
_entity_poly.pdbx_strand_id
1 'polypeptide(L)'
;MAESTKPPPPPPLQNQEQPKEIGLPGPVPAGARDPAIDYITSKPYRPSTQRIIIDNVDIKNKCFTVSTDISVFLLDPSLSEIRLNLGQYCLLPKEDLTFDGKVTINGIEVEYERTNMAVSYFRLK
;
A
#
# COMPACT_ATOMS: atom_id res chain seq x y z
N MET A 1 42.66 -57.10 -11.48
CA MET A 1 42.99 -55.95 -12.35
C MET A 1 41.67 -55.30 -12.71
N ALA A 2 41.36 -54.15 -12.12
CA ALA A 2 40.12 -53.40 -12.38
C ALA A 2 40.53 -52.01 -12.88
N GLU A 3 40.09 -51.69 -14.09
CA GLU A 3 40.43 -50.49 -14.84
C GLU A 3 39.69 -49.29 -14.23
N SER A 4 40.47 -48.31 -13.76
CA SER A 4 39.97 -47.08 -13.14
C SER A 4 39.42 -46.15 -14.22
N THR A 5 38.11 -46.19 -14.46
CA THR A 5 37.44 -45.26 -15.38
C THR A 5 37.30 -43.88 -14.73
N LYS A 6 38.20 -42.96 -15.11
CA LYS A 6 38.10 -41.54 -14.75
C LYS A 6 36.84 -40.95 -15.42
N PRO A 7 35.98 -40.20 -14.72
CA PRO A 7 34.80 -39.59 -15.33
C PRO A 7 35.20 -38.56 -16.40
N PRO A 8 34.39 -38.38 -17.46
CA PRO A 8 34.66 -37.42 -18.51
C PRO A 8 34.67 -35.99 -17.95
N PRO A 9 35.46 -35.07 -18.54
CA PRO A 9 35.46 -33.67 -18.13
C PRO A 9 34.08 -33.04 -18.37
N PRO A 10 33.65 -32.10 -17.50
CA PRO A 10 32.40 -31.40 -17.68
C PRO A 10 32.42 -30.59 -18.99
N PRO A 11 31.27 -30.40 -19.64
CA PRO A 11 31.18 -29.56 -20.83
C PRO A 11 31.59 -28.12 -20.50
N PRO A 12 32.13 -27.37 -21.48
CA PRO A 12 32.48 -25.97 -21.27
C PRO A 12 31.21 -25.18 -20.90
N LEU A 13 31.34 -24.30 -19.90
CA LEU A 13 30.29 -23.37 -19.47
C LEU A 13 29.88 -22.52 -20.68
N GLN A 14 28.79 -22.90 -21.35
CA GLN A 14 28.14 -22.05 -22.35
C GLN A 14 27.59 -20.82 -21.63
N ASN A 15 28.11 -19.65 -22.01
CA ASN A 15 27.64 -18.30 -21.70
C ASN A 15 26.68 -18.22 -20.50
N GLN A 16 27.24 -18.19 -19.29
CA GLN A 16 26.54 -17.50 -18.21
C GLN A 16 26.36 -16.06 -18.68
N GLU A 17 25.14 -15.66 -19.02
CA GLU A 17 24.80 -14.25 -19.07
C GLU A 17 25.17 -13.67 -17.70
N GLN A 18 26.26 -12.92 -17.69
CA GLN A 18 26.68 -12.11 -16.56
C GLN A 18 25.43 -11.31 -16.12
N PRO A 19 25.04 -11.33 -14.83
CA PRO A 19 23.90 -10.53 -14.39
C PRO A 19 24.14 -9.11 -14.88
N LYS A 20 23.21 -8.57 -15.69
CA LYS A 20 23.28 -7.15 -16.07
C LYS A 20 23.43 -6.38 -14.78
N GLU A 21 24.55 -5.66 -14.62
CA GLU A 21 24.65 -4.65 -13.58
C GLU A 21 23.43 -3.76 -13.73
N ILE A 22 22.55 -3.81 -12.73
CA ILE A 22 21.44 -2.88 -12.64
C ILE A 22 22.13 -1.56 -12.34
N GLY A 23 22.43 -0.79 -13.40
CA GLY A 23 23.06 0.51 -13.27
C GLY A 23 22.28 1.30 -12.23
N LEU A 24 23.00 1.88 -11.26
CA LEU A 24 22.40 2.84 -10.34
C LEU A 24 21.58 3.83 -11.18
N PRO A 25 20.31 4.11 -10.82
CA PRO A 25 19.53 5.09 -11.56
C PRO A 25 20.35 6.37 -11.65
N GLY A 26 20.58 6.83 -12.87
CA GLY A 26 21.34 8.05 -13.11
C GLY A 26 20.76 9.23 -12.33
N PRO A 27 21.55 10.26 -12.02
CA PRO A 27 21.05 11.44 -11.32
C PRO A 27 19.84 11.98 -12.08
N VAL A 28 18.71 12.05 -11.37
CA VAL A 28 17.44 12.54 -11.91
C VAL A 28 17.67 13.96 -12.44
N PRO A 29 17.28 14.29 -13.69
CA PRO A 29 17.48 15.63 -14.24
C PRO A 29 16.86 16.66 -13.30
N ALA A 30 17.61 17.70 -12.95
CA ALA A 30 17.09 18.82 -12.17
C ALA A 30 15.93 19.46 -12.95
N GLY A 31 14.69 19.14 -12.57
CA GLY A 31 13.47 19.55 -13.26
C GLY A 31 12.47 18.43 -13.58
N ALA A 32 12.85 17.15 -13.45
CA ALA A 32 11.86 16.07 -13.48
C ALA A 32 11.08 16.11 -12.16
N ARG A 33 9.92 16.77 -12.16
CA ARG A 33 8.97 16.68 -11.06
C ARG A 33 8.50 15.23 -10.97
N ASP A 34 8.74 14.62 -9.81
CA ASP A 34 8.19 13.32 -9.52
C ASP A 34 6.66 13.45 -9.50
N PRO A 35 5.92 12.75 -10.38
CA PRO A 35 4.46 12.81 -10.43
C PRO A 35 3.81 12.38 -9.10
N ALA A 36 4.53 11.62 -8.24
CA ALA A 36 4.08 11.33 -6.89
C ALA A 36 4.05 12.60 -6.00
N ILE A 37 4.98 13.53 -6.19
CA ILE A 37 5.04 14.79 -5.44
C ILE A 37 3.93 15.75 -5.91
N ASP A 38 3.66 15.83 -7.21
CA ASP A 38 2.56 16.65 -7.75
C ASP A 38 1.18 16.10 -7.32
N TYR A 39 1.02 14.78 -7.19
CA TYR A 39 -0.19 14.15 -6.65
C TYR A 39 -0.39 14.41 -5.14
N ILE A 40 0.67 14.54 -4.36
CA ILE A 40 0.59 14.81 -2.92
C ILE A 40 0.34 16.30 -2.66
N THR A 41 0.93 17.20 -3.47
CA THR A 41 0.86 18.65 -3.25
C THR A 41 -0.41 19.31 -3.77
N SER A 42 -1.16 18.65 -4.66
CA SER A 42 -2.43 19.14 -5.23
C SER A 42 -3.68 18.75 -4.45
N LYS A 43 -3.56 17.98 -3.36
CA LYS A 43 -4.74 17.56 -2.59
C LYS A 43 -5.34 18.73 -1.78
N PRO A 44 -6.68 18.82 -1.69
CA PRO A 44 -7.37 19.84 -0.89
C PRO A 44 -7.25 19.62 0.63
N TYR A 45 -6.46 18.63 1.06
CA TYR A 45 -6.16 18.33 2.46
C TYR A 45 -4.78 17.68 2.58
N ARG A 46 -4.20 17.75 3.77
CA ARG A 46 -2.94 17.09 4.14
C ARG A 46 -3.16 16.17 5.33
N PRO A 47 -2.89 14.86 5.22
CA PRO A 47 -2.79 14.00 6.40
C PRO A 47 -1.75 14.53 7.37
N SER A 48 -2.13 14.64 8.64
CA SER A 48 -1.24 15.10 9.72
C SER A 48 -0.72 13.93 10.53
N THR A 49 -1.62 13.08 10.99
CA THR A 49 -1.31 11.96 11.87
C THR A 49 -2.15 10.76 11.48
N GLN A 50 -1.58 9.59 11.67
CA GLN A 50 -2.28 8.32 11.57
C GLN A 50 -1.97 7.53 12.83
N ARG A 51 -3.02 7.05 13.49
CA ARG A 51 -2.93 6.14 14.62
C ARG A 51 -3.60 4.84 14.22
N ILE A 52 -2.88 3.74 14.38
CA ILE A 52 -3.41 2.39 14.17
C ILE A 52 -3.33 1.67 15.51
N ILE A 53 -4.46 1.13 15.94
CA ILE A 53 -4.59 0.33 17.16
C ILE A 53 -5.03 -1.06 16.73
N ILE A 54 -4.22 -2.06 17.06
CA ILE A 54 -4.57 -3.47 16.91
C ILE A 54 -4.72 -4.02 18.31
N ASP A 55 -5.89 -4.60 18.60
CA ASP A 55 -6.27 -5.08 19.93
C ASP A 55 -7.02 -6.40 19.84
N ASN A 56 -7.30 -7.03 20.98
CA ASN A 56 -8.05 -8.28 21.11
C ASN A 56 -7.55 -9.38 20.15
N VAL A 57 -6.23 -9.53 20.03
CA VAL A 57 -5.63 -10.52 19.13
C VAL A 57 -5.86 -11.92 19.69
N ASP A 58 -6.67 -12.72 19.00
CA ASP A 58 -6.90 -14.13 19.28
C ASP A 58 -6.28 -14.99 18.19
N ILE A 59 -5.16 -15.63 18.53
CA ILE A 59 -4.40 -16.48 17.61
C ILE A 59 -5.17 -17.77 17.26
N LYS A 60 -5.96 -18.30 18.20
CA LYS A 60 -6.70 -19.56 17.99
C LYS A 60 -7.84 -19.36 17.01
N ASN A 61 -8.60 -18.29 17.23
CA ASN A 61 -9.72 -17.91 16.36
C ASN A 61 -9.29 -17.08 15.14
N LYS A 62 -8.00 -16.72 15.06
CA LYS A 62 -7.40 -15.93 13.98
C LYS A 62 -8.12 -14.61 13.75
N CYS A 63 -8.47 -13.91 14.83
CA CYS A 63 -9.16 -12.63 14.77
C CYS A 63 -8.44 -11.56 15.59
N PHE A 64 -8.70 -10.31 15.26
CA PHE A 64 -8.24 -9.13 15.97
C PHE A 64 -9.22 -7.99 15.74
N THR A 65 -9.21 -7.00 16.62
CA THR A 65 -9.88 -5.72 16.41
C THR A 65 -8.87 -4.71 15.89
N VAL A 66 -9.26 -3.94 14.88
CA VAL A 66 -8.44 -2.83 14.36
C VAL A 66 -9.23 -1.54 14.39
N SER A 67 -8.59 -0.48 14.86
CA SER A 67 -9.08 0.90 14.76
C SER A 67 -8.00 1.76 14.10
N THR A 68 -8.40 2.60 13.16
CA THR A 68 -7.52 3.52 12.46
C THR A 68 -8.10 4.93 12.52
N ASP A 69 -7.37 5.84 13.16
CA ASP A 69 -7.69 7.25 13.21
C ASP A 69 -6.74 8.02 12.30
N ILE A 70 -7.28 8.82 11.39
CA ILE A 70 -6.51 9.69 10.49
C ILE A 70 -6.94 11.12 10.73
N SER A 71 -6.01 11.96 11.17
CA SER A 71 -6.24 13.41 11.25
C SER A 71 -5.76 14.07 9.97
N VAL A 72 -6.58 14.94 9.40
CA VAL A 72 -6.25 15.70 8.19
C VAL A 72 -6.38 17.20 8.46
N PHE A 73 -5.47 17.99 7.92
CA PHE A 73 -5.63 19.44 7.81
C PHE A 73 -6.30 19.74 6.48
N LEU A 74 -7.44 20.42 6.52
CA LEU A 74 -8.11 20.91 5.32
C LEU A 74 -7.34 22.12 4.78
N LEU A 75 -7.01 22.09 3.49
CA LEU A 75 -6.45 23.23 2.77
C LEU A 75 -7.55 23.98 2.01
N ASP A 76 -8.60 23.26 1.61
CA ASP A 76 -9.82 23.79 1.03
C ASP A 76 -10.99 23.61 2.03
N PRO A 77 -11.58 24.70 2.55
CA PRO A 77 -12.71 24.62 3.48
C PRO A 77 -14.01 24.15 2.80
N SER A 78 -14.09 24.15 1.47
CA SER A 78 -15.26 23.69 0.70
C SER A 78 -15.22 22.19 0.38
N LEU A 79 -14.24 21.46 0.93
CA LEU A 79 -14.09 20.03 0.70
C LEU A 79 -15.32 19.24 1.16
N SER A 80 -15.94 18.53 0.24
CA SER A 80 -17.08 17.64 0.49
C SER A 80 -16.70 16.15 0.49
N GLU A 81 -15.45 15.83 0.11
CA GLU A 81 -14.99 14.46 -0.10
C GLU A 81 -13.52 14.28 0.30
N ILE A 82 -13.22 13.17 0.99
CA ILE A 82 -11.83 12.74 1.26
C ILE A 82 -11.49 11.50 0.45
N ARG A 83 -10.33 11.51 -0.21
CA ARG A 83 -9.81 10.40 -1.04
C ARG A 83 -8.60 9.73 -0.39
N LEU A 84 -8.79 8.56 0.19
CA LEU A 84 -7.68 7.81 0.77
C LEU A 84 -7.22 6.73 -0.19
N ASN A 85 -5.90 6.56 -0.29
CA ASN A 85 -5.33 5.39 -0.93
C ASN A 85 -5.22 4.29 0.14
N LEU A 86 -6.27 3.48 0.26
CA LEU A 86 -6.33 2.33 1.14
C LEU A 86 -5.82 1.14 0.34
N GLY A 87 -4.65 0.61 0.70
CA GLY A 87 -4.06 -0.53 -0.01
C GLY A 87 -5.03 -1.72 -0.14
N GLN A 88 -4.72 -2.63 -1.08
CA GLN A 88 -5.51 -3.82 -1.44
C GLN A 88 -6.03 -4.65 -0.25
N TYR A 89 -5.30 -4.66 0.86
CA TYR A 89 -5.59 -5.50 2.03
C TYR A 89 -6.35 -4.76 3.14
N CYS A 90 -6.68 -3.48 2.95
CA CYS A 90 -7.54 -2.76 3.88
C CYS A 90 -8.99 -3.14 3.60
N LEU A 91 -9.65 -3.77 4.58
CA LEU A 91 -11.07 -4.12 4.50
C LEU A 91 -11.89 -2.98 5.10
N LEU A 92 -12.87 -2.47 4.35
CA LEU A 92 -13.86 -1.55 4.89
C LEU A 92 -15.10 -2.34 5.36
N PRO A 93 -15.80 -1.92 6.43
CA PRO A 93 -16.85 -2.72 7.06
C PRO A 93 -17.98 -3.22 6.16
N LYS A 94 -18.42 -2.42 5.18
CA LYS A 94 -19.45 -2.76 4.18
C LYS A 94 -18.97 -3.65 3.02
N GLU A 95 -17.68 -3.97 2.93
CA GLU A 95 -17.12 -4.77 1.83
C GLU A 95 -17.21 -6.28 2.09
N ASP A 96 -17.37 -6.69 3.35
CA ASP A 96 -17.48 -8.10 3.75
C ASP A 96 -18.52 -8.24 4.87
N LEU A 97 -19.50 -9.13 4.69
CA LEU A 97 -20.56 -9.40 5.66
C LEU A 97 -20.04 -10.02 6.97
N THR A 98 -18.79 -10.49 7.00
CA THR A 98 -18.15 -11.04 8.19
C THR A 98 -17.49 -9.97 9.06
N PHE A 99 -17.40 -8.73 8.59
CA PHE A 99 -16.75 -7.63 9.30
C PHE A 99 -17.77 -6.71 9.97
N ASP A 100 -17.71 -6.62 11.29
CA ASP A 100 -18.47 -5.60 12.04
C ASP A 100 -17.62 -4.35 12.20
N GLY A 101 -18.15 -3.20 11.80
CA GLY A 101 -17.45 -1.93 11.90
C GLY A 101 -18.17 -0.76 11.26
N LYS A 102 -17.62 0.43 11.45
CA LYS A 102 -18.14 1.67 10.87
C LYS A 102 -16.99 2.57 10.43
N VAL A 103 -17.27 3.44 9.47
CA VAL A 103 -16.37 4.54 9.12
C VAL A 103 -17.05 5.84 9.52
N THR A 104 -16.32 6.67 10.27
CA THR A 104 -16.81 7.97 10.73
C THR A 104 -15.86 9.09 10.37
N ILE A 105 -16.40 10.26 10.04
CA ILE A 105 -15.63 11.51 10.03
C ILE A 105 -16.16 12.41 11.13
N ASN A 106 -15.27 12.86 12.03
CA ASN A 106 -15.63 13.68 13.19
C ASN A 106 -16.78 13.08 14.03
N GLY A 107 -16.80 11.74 14.17
CA GLY A 107 -17.82 11.01 14.92
C GLY A 107 -19.14 10.74 14.18
N ILE A 108 -19.33 11.29 12.97
CA ILE A 108 -20.52 11.06 12.14
C ILE A 108 -20.24 9.92 11.18
N GLU A 109 -21.14 8.93 11.10
CA GLU A 109 -21.02 7.83 10.14
C GLU A 109 -21.20 8.34 8.70
N VAL A 110 -20.29 7.93 7.83
CA VAL A 110 -20.23 8.39 6.44
C VAL A 110 -20.49 7.27 5.45
N GLU A 111 -20.98 7.67 4.28
CA GLU A 111 -21.02 6.80 3.11
C GLU A 111 -19.67 6.84 2.41
N TYR A 112 -19.27 5.69 1.87
CA TYR A 112 -18.03 5.56 1.14
C TYR A 112 -18.17 4.60 -0.02
N GLU A 113 -17.29 4.77 -0.99
CA GLU A 113 -17.17 3.91 -2.17
C GLU A 113 -15.69 3.61 -2.39
N ARG A 114 -15.37 2.36 -2.73
CA ARG A 114 -14.05 1.98 -3.22
C ARG A 114 -14.09 1.92 -4.74
N THR A 115 -13.25 2.72 -5.40
CA THR A 115 -13.00 2.60 -6.83
C THR A 115 -11.56 2.17 -7.06
N ASN A 116 -11.37 1.19 -7.93
CA ASN A 116 -10.07 0.53 -8.14
C ASN A 116 -9.56 -0.15 -6.86
N MET A 117 -8.53 -0.99 -6.98
CA MET A 117 -8.03 -1.81 -5.86
C MET A 117 -7.45 -1.02 -4.66
N ALA A 118 -7.41 0.32 -4.73
CA ALA A 118 -6.61 1.13 -3.83
C ALA A 118 -7.24 2.46 -3.37
N VAL A 119 -8.34 2.95 -3.95
CA VAL A 119 -8.83 4.31 -3.63
C VAL A 119 -10.24 4.28 -3.07
N SER A 120 -10.44 4.92 -1.92
CA SER A 120 -11.74 5.06 -1.27
C SER A 120 -12.12 6.52 -1.08
N TYR A 121 -13.39 6.83 -1.35
CA TYR A 121 -14.00 8.15 -1.19
C TYR A 121 -14.90 8.17 0.03
N PHE A 122 -14.83 9.23 0.82
CA PHE A 122 -15.68 9.44 1.98
C PHE A 122 -16.39 10.78 1.82
N ARG A 123 -17.73 10.77 1.81
CA ARG A 123 -18.52 12.00 1.67
C ARG A 123 -18.87 12.59 3.02
N LEU A 124 -18.60 13.88 3.18
CA LEU A 124 -19.06 14.70 4.30
C LEU A 124 -20.52 15.08 4.02
N LYS A 125 -21.44 14.71 4.93
CA LYS A 125 -22.86 15.11 4.85
C LYS A 125 -23.05 16.53 5.34
#